data_AF-A0A956CTZ3-F1
#
_entry.id   AF-A0A956CTZ3-F1
#
_cell.length_a   1.000
_cell.length_b   1.000
_cell.length_c   1.000
_cell.angle_alpha   90.00
_cell.angle_beta   90.00
_cell.angle_gamma   90.00
#
_symmetry.space_group_name_H-M   'P 1'
#
loop_
_entity.id
_entity.type
_entity.pdbx_description
1 polymer ?
#
loop_
_entity_poly.entity_id
_entity_poly.type
_entity_poly.pdbx_seq_one_letter_code
_entity_poly.pdbx_strand_id
1 'polypeptide(L)'
;MPTVASIKALTCPHCTAPLHPEGGKSAVCPYCGHLLVDLPATWWARPVPVPPWEGRPEDRGKRRVGLGKHRWVLDTKIGKGDHADVWRAHRDARLTREVVIKIARDADGSAAKAITAEHRALERLTASGAEGADHFARLLPEPVAVGKLRGDGPALPAAAYGVPPGFVHDLTKVRARYPKGVDPRVAVWMWKRLLEMLSWVHASGFVHGDVRPEHSIVHPTAHGVMLVGWTAAAWRHGRDGRSPALDLSASARVFAYVLGGDGGRLSRAVPGTLARLAEATSDPKKAGEDGWRIHGELVRLAYDQFGPAAYVPLSLDPEG
;
A
#
# COMPACT_ATOMS: atom_id res chain seq x y z
N MET A 1 -44.16 -31.50 -25.05
CA MET A 1 -43.22 -31.92 -24.00
C MET A 1 -43.41 -31.00 -22.80
N PRO A 2 -43.80 -31.50 -21.63
CA PRO A 2 -43.94 -30.66 -20.45
C PRO A 2 -42.54 -30.27 -19.93
N THR A 3 -42.32 -28.97 -19.75
CA THR A 3 -41.12 -28.39 -19.13
C THR A 3 -41.10 -28.78 -17.64
N VAL A 4 -40.11 -29.58 -17.25
CA VAL A 4 -39.87 -29.91 -15.84
C VAL A 4 -39.40 -28.63 -15.13
N ALA A 5 -40.19 -28.15 -14.17
CA ALA A 5 -39.79 -27.05 -13.31
C ALA A 5 -38.59 -27.47 -12.46
N SER A 6 -37.41 -26.89 -12.72
CA SER A 6 -36.23 -27.13 -11.87
C SER A 6 -36.35 -26.29 -10.60
N ILE A 7 -36.51 -26.94 -9.45
CA ILE A 7 -36.40 -26.27 -8.15
C ILE A 7 -34.90 -26.04 -7.89
N LYS A 8 -34.45 -24.77 -7.94
CA LYS A 8 -33.08 -24.41 -7.54
C LYS A 8 -33.02 -24.30 -6.02
N ALA A 9 -32.37 -25.27 -5.37
CA ALA A 9 -32.06 -25.19 -3.95
C ALA A 9 -30.74 -24.45 -3.73
N LEU A 10 -30.73 -23.50 -2.80
CA LEU A 10 -29.48 -22.88 -2.32
C LEU A 10 -28.76 -23.91 -1.44
N THR A 11 -27.43 -24.01 -1.55
CA THR A 11 -26.62 -24.95 -0.75
C THR A 11 -25.52 -24.21 0.00
N CYS A 12 -25.15 -24.72 1.17
CA CYS A 12 -24.04 -24.18 1.95
C CYS A 12 -22.72 -24.46 1.24
N PRO A 13 -21.85 -23.46 0.97
CA PRO A 13 -20.57 -23.69 0.30
C PRO A 13 -19.58 -24.45 1.20
N HIS A 14 -19.83 -24.50 2.52
CA HIS A 14 -18.97 -25.19 3.46
C HIS A 14 -19.30 -26.68 3.64
N CYS A 15 -20.58 -27.04 3.76
CA CYS A 15 -21.01 -28.42 4.06
C CYS A 15 -21.97 -29.01 3.03
N THR A 16 -22.32 -28.27 1.98
CA THR A 16 -23.24 -28.68 0.90
C THR A 16 -24.68 -28.94 1.35
N ALA A 17 -24.99 -28.77 2.64
CA ALA A 17 -26.35 -28.92 3.15
C ALA A 17 -27.31 -27.95 2.45
N PRO A 18 -28.56 -28.37 2.19
CA PRO A 18 -29.58 -27.50 1.63
C PRO A 18 -29.84 -26.35 2.59
N LEU A 19 -29.77 -25.14 2.07
CA LEU A 19 -30.14 -23.95 2.81
C LEU A 19 -31.59 -23.63 2.50
N HIS A 20 -32.39 -23.50 3.55
CA HIS A 20 -33.70 -22.89 3.39
C HIS A 20 -33.48 -21.41 3.02
N PRO A 21 -34.26 -20.87 2.06
CA PRO A 21 -34.23 -19.46 1.74
C PRO A 21 -34.72 -18.66 2.96
N GLU A 22 -33.78 -18.30 3.82
CA GLU A 22 -33.97 -17.40 4.93
C GLU A 22 -33.72 -15.96 4.48
N GLY A 23 -34.38 -15.02 5.13
CA GLY A 23 -34.39 -13.64 4.69
C GLY A 23 -33.13 -12.87 4.97
N GLY A 24 -32.77 -12.02 4.02
CA GLY A 24 -31.72 -11.02 4.18
C GLY A 24 -30.47 -11.31 3.35
N LYS A 25 -29.49 -10.41 3.51
CA LYS A 25 -28.18 -10.55 2.85
C LYS A 25 -27.27 -11.54 3.58
N SER A 26 -27.74 -12.24 4.59
CA SER A 26 -26.92 -13.17 5.38
C SER A 26 -27.77 -14.24 6.06
N ALA A 27 -27.25 -15.46 6.18
CA ALA A 27 -27.88 -16.58 6.88
C ALA A 27 -26.82 -17.42 7.59
N VAL A 28 -27.15 -18.08 8.69
CA VAL A 28 -26.27 -19.05 9.35
C VAL A 28 -26.75 -20.45 8.97
N CYS A 29 -25.84 -21.30 8.47
CA CYS A 29 -26.18 -22.67 8.13
C CYS A 29 -26.64 -23.42 9.40
N PRO A 30 -27.86 -23.97 9.45
CA PRO A 30 -28.35 -24.66 10.65
C PRO A 30 -27.64 -26.01 10.88
N TYR A 31 -26.94 -26.53 9.87
CA TYR A 31 -26.25 -27.81 9.95
C TYR A 31 -24.81 -27.69 10.46
N CYS A 32 -24.07 -26.66 10.02
CA CYS A 32 -22.63 -26.52 10.33
C CYS A 32 -22.26 -25.19 11.01
N GLY A 33 -23.22 -24.28 11.21
CA GLY A 33 -22.99 -22.98 11.84
C GLY A 33 -22.24 -21.96 10.97
N HIS A 34 -21.95 -22.27 9.70
CA HIS A 34 -21.25 -21.36 8.79
C HIS A 34 -22.11 -20.13 8.46
N LEU A 35 -21.58 -18.91 8.65
CA LEU A 35 -22.25 -17.65 8.30
C LEU A 35 -22.04 -17.32 6.82
N LEU A 36 -23.14 -17.30 6.06
CA LEU A 36 -23.20 -16.80 4.69
C LEU A 36 -23.52 -15.31 4.69
N VAL A 37 -22.88 -14.55 3.80
CA VAL A 37 -23.12 -13.11 3.57
C VAL A 37 -23.32 -12.85 2.06
N ASP A 38 -23.88 -11.69 1.72
CA ASP A 38 -24.27 -11.25 0.38
C ASP A 38 -25.27 -12.16 -0.36
N LEU A 39 -26.20 -12.79 0.38
CA LEU A 39 -27.28 -13.58 -0.22
C LEU A 39 -28.25 -12.71 -1.05
N PRO A 40 -28.80 -13.22 -2.17
CA PRO A 40 -29.77 -12.50 -2.98
C PRO A 40 -31.02 -12.18 -2.16
N ALA A 41 -31.44 -10.90 -2.16
CA ALA A 41 -32.62 -10.49 -1.42
C ALA A 41 -33.90 -11.08 -2.03
N THR A 42 -34.52 -12.05 -1.36
CA THR A 42 -35.86 -12.52 -1.69
C THR A 42 -36.90 -11.78 -0.83
N TRP A 43 -37.92 -11.22 -1.49
CA TRP A 43 -38.94 -10.30 -0.96
C TRP A 43 -39.93 -10.88 0.06
N TRP A 44 -39.82 -12.17 0.41
CA TRP A 44 -40.79 -12.92 1.22
C TRP A 44 -40.27 -13.35 2.58
N ALA A 45 -39.14 -12.82 3.02
CA ALA A 45 -38.42 -13.39 4.14
C ALA A 45 -38.24 -12.39 5.30
N ARG A 46 -38.65 -12.84 6.50
CA ARG A 46 -38.57 -12.06 7.75
C ARG A 46 -37.09 -11.74 8.07
N PRO A 47 -36.76 -10.52 8.53
CA PRO A 47 -35.39 -10.20 8.93
C PRO A 47 -34.95 -11.14 10.06
N VAL A 48 -33.87 -11.88 9.86
CA VAL A 48 -33.20 -12.60 10.96
C VAL A 48 -32.64 -11.54 11.90
N PRO A 49 -32.95 -11.56 13.21
CA PRO A 49 -32.32 -10.69 14.18
C PRO A 49 -30.82 -10.96 14.19
N VAL A 50 -30.03 -10.03 13.68
CA VAL A 50 -28.57 -10.11 13.78
C VAL A 50 -28.23 -9.76 15.24
N PRO A 51 -27.58 -10.65 16.02
CA PRO A 51 -27.22 -10.33 17.40
C PRO A 51 -26.41 -9.03 17.48
N PRO A 52 -26.32 -8.36 18.64
CA PRO A 52 -25.35 -7.29 18.81
C PRO A 52 -23.92 -7.77 18.53
N TRP A 53 -23.05 -6.91 18.02
CA TRP A 53 -21.62 -7.24 17.89
C TRP A 53 -20.94 -7.05 19.24
N GLU A 54 -20.52 -8.15 19.86
CA GLU A 54 -19.89 -8.14 21.18
C GLU A 54 -18.34 -8.03 21.13
N GLY A 55 -17.77 -7.97 19.92
CA GLY A 55 -16.31 -8.03 19.72
C GLY A 55 -15.80 -9.46 19.53
N ARG A 56 -14.53 -9.60 19.14
CA ARG A 56 -13.88 -10.91 19.07
C ARG A 56 -13.23 -11.29 20.40
N PRO A 57 -13.23 -12.57 20.80
CA PRO A 57 -12.50 -13.03 21.98
C PRO A 57 -11.01 -12.65 21.99
N GLU A 58 -10.34 -12.73 20.84
CA GLU A 58 -8.92 -12.36 20.67
C GLU A 58 -8.62 -10.86 20.82
N ASP A 59 -9.66 -10.01 20.83
CA ASP A 59 -9.52 -8.57 21.00
C ASP A 59 -9.70 -8.12 22.45
N ARG A 60 -9.86 -9.07 23.38
CA ARG A 60 -9.95 -8.78 24.82
C ARG A 60 -8.64 -8.12 25.28
N GLY A 61 -8.76 -7.00 25.99
CA GLY A 61 -7.61 -6.23 26.49
C GLY A 61 -6.89 -5.37 25.44
N LYS A 62 -7.16 -5.53 24.15
CA LYS A 62 -6.60 -4.66 23.11
C LYS A 62 -7.24 -3.27 23.14
N ARG A 63 -6.44 -2.24 22.87
CA ARG A 63 -6.88 -0.84 22.82
C ARG A 63 -7.86 -0.62 21.67
N ARG A 64 -8.96 0.08 21.93
CA ARG A 64 -9.98 0.43 20.94
C ARG A 64 -10.02 1.94 20.73
N VAL A 65 -10.09 2.34 19.46
CA VAL A 65 -10.17 3.76 19.08
C VAL A 65 -11.24 3.97 18.01
N GLY A 66 -11.96 5.09 18.12
CA GLY A 66 -12.85 5.58 17.07
C GLY A 66 -12.11 6.52 16.13
N LEU A 67 -12.25 6.30 14.82
CA LEU A 67 -11.67 7.15 13.77
C LEU A 67 -12.60 7.19 12.55
N GLY A 68 -12.95 8.39 12.09
CA GLY A 68 -13.97 8.58 11.04
C GLY A 68 -15.34 8.03 11.48
N LYS A 69 -15.96 7.18 10.67
CA LYS A 69 -17.25 6.52 11.01
C LYS A 69 -17.10 5.15 11.68
N HIS A 70 -15.86 4.71 11.94
CA HIS A 70 -15.59 3.33 12.37
C HIS A 70 -14.86 3.27 13.72
N ARG A 71 -14.99 2.11 14.38
CA ARG A 71 -14.21 1.73 15.55
C ARG A 71 -13.17 0.70 15.13
N TRP A 72 -11.98 0.80 15.70
CA TRP A 72 -10.80 0.02 15.33
C TRP A 72 -10.18 -0.58 16.59
N VAL A 73 -9.71 -1.82 16.47
CA VAL A 73 -8.84 -2.45 17.46
C VAL A 73 -7.40 -2.22 17.01
N LEU A 74 -6.55 -1.67 17.88
CA LEU A 74 -5.12 -1.54 17.62
C LEU A 74 -4.43 -2.86 17.98
N ASP A 75 -3.86 -3.54 16.99
CA ASP A 75 -3.26 -4.86 17.18
C ASP A 75 -1.83 -4.74 17.70
N THR A 76 -0.96 -4.07 16.94
CA THR A 76 0.45 -3.91 17.30
C THR A 76 1.03 -2.65 16.68
N LYS A 77 2.01 -2.06 17.35
CA LYS A 77 2.79 -0.94 16.83
C LYS A 77 3.85 -1.50 15.89
N ILE A 78 3.74 -1.20 14.60
CA ILE A 78 4.64 -1.71 13.55
C ILE A 78 5.80 -0.76 13.25
N GLY A 79 5.75 0.48 13.74
CA GLY A 79 6.84 1.42 13.55
C GLY A 79 6.61 2.80 14.14
N LYS A 80 7.61 3.65 13.91
CA LYS A 80 7.62 5.07 14.25
C LYS A 80 8.08 5.83 13.00
N GLY A 81 7.18 6.59 12.40
CA GLY A 81 7.50 7.48 11.29
C GLY A 81 7.91 8.87 11.76
N ASP A 82 8.23 9.73 10.80
CA ASP A 82 8.72 11.10 11.03
C ASP A 82 7.73 11.95 11.85
N HIS A 83 6.43 11.70 11.72
CA HIS A 83 5.38 12.47 12.41
C HIS A 83 4.44 11.62 13.27
N ALA A 84 4.47 10.31 13.14
CA ALA A 84 3.41 9.45 13.68
C ALA A 84 3.94 8.12 14.20
N ASP A 85 3.27 7.59 15.21
CA ASP A 85 3.35 6.17 15.54
C ASP A 85 2.47 5.39 14.57
N VAL A 86 2.99 4.28 14.05
CA VAL A 86 2.34 3.48 13.01
C VAL A 86 1.86 2.16 13.62
N TRP A 87 0.57 1.89 13.50
CA TRP A 87 -0.09 0.72 14.09
C TRP A 87 -0.75 -0.14 13.02
N ARG A 88 -0.60 -1.45 13.13
CA ARG A 88 -1.54 -2.39 12.50
C ARG A 88 -2.80 -2.40 13.32
N ALA A 89 -3.94 -2.34 12.64
CA ALA A 89 -5.24 -2.33 13.27
C ALA A 89 -6.26 -3.01 12.36
N HIS A 90 -7.40 -3.37 12.94
CA HIS A 90 -8.51 -3.91 12.18
C HIS A 90 -9.84 -3.37 12.68
N ARG A 91 -10.84 -3.37 11.80
CA ARG A 91 -12.17 -2.83 12.12
C ARG A 91 -12.85 -3.68 13.20
N ASP A 92 -13.30 -3.02 14.26
CA ASP A 92 -14.06 -3.64 15.35
C ASP A 92 -15.52 -3.84 14.92
N ALA A 93 -15.72 -4.77 14.00
CA ALA A 93 -17.01 -5.17 13.46
C ALA A 93 -16.94 -6.62 12.94
N ARG A 94 -18.12 -7.26 12.78
CA ARG A 94 -18.26 -8.62 12.20
C ARG A 94 -17.47 -8.79 10.91
N LEU A 95 -17.77 -7.96 9.92
CA LEU A 95 -16.96 -7.83 8.72
C LEU A 95 -15.80 -6.90 9.07
N THR A 96 -14.60 -7.45 9.19
CA THR A 96 -13.42 -6.64 9.46
C THR A 96 -12.74 -6.18 8.18
N ARG A 97 -11.89 -5.18 8.35
CA ARG A 97 -10.93 -4.72 7.38
C ARG A 97 -9.65 -4.41 8.13
N GLU A 98 -8.53 -4.93 7.66
CA GLU A 98 -7.22 -4.57 8.18
C GLU A 98 -6.78 -3.23 7.59
N VAL A 99 -6.16 -2.41 8.42
CA VAL A 99 -5.62 -1.10 8.06
C VAL A 99 -4.32 -0.83 8.81
N VAL A 100 -3.56 0.12 8.30
CA VAL A 100 -2.50 0.80 9.05
C VAL A 100 -3.06 2.12 9.56
N ILE A 101 -2.97 2.36 10.87
CA ILE A 101 -3.34 3.64 11.49
C ILE A 101 -2.06 4.38 11.88
N LYS A 102 -1.87 5.56 11.30
CA LYS A 102 -0.83 6.51 11.71
C LYS A 102 -1.43 7.49 12.71
N ILE A 103 -0.87 7.55 13.92
CA ILE A 103 -1.31 8.41 15.02
C ILE A 103 -0.25 9.50 15.23
N ALA A 104 -0.63 10.77 15.09
CA ALA A 104 0.27 11.91 15.28
C ALA A 104 0.86 11.93 16.69
N ARG A 105 2.09 12.43 16.81
CA ARG A 105 2.79 12.58 18.11
C ARG A 105 2.47 13.88 18.85
N ASP A 106 1.78 14.80 18.19
CA ASP A 106 1.25 16.03 18.77
C ASP A 106 -0.22 16.22 18.39
N ALA A 107 -0.97 16.96 19.21
CA ALA A 107 -2.40 17.17 19.00
C ALA A 107 -2.68 18.23 17.92
N ASP A 108 -1.88 19.31 17.88
CA ASP A 108 -2.14 20.49 17.05
C ASP A 108 -0.85 21.08 16.43
N GLY A 109 0.25 20.32 16.42
CA GLY A 109 1.57 20.75 15.95
C GLY A 109 1.86 20.38 14.48
N SER A 110 3.15 20.15 14.18
CA SER A 110 3.59 19.80 12.83
C SER A 110 3.16 18.38 12.46
N ALA A 111 3.10 17.45 13.43
CA ALA A 111 2.65 16.09 13.17
C ALA A 111 1.15 16.03 12.81
N ALA A 112 0.32 16.80 13.50
CA ALA A 112 -1.10 16.95 13.17
C ALA A 112 -1.32 17.38 11.71
N LYS A 113 -0.57 18.40 11.28
CA LYS A 113 -0.62 18.93 9.90
C LYS A 113 -0.14 17.89 8.88
N ALA A 114 0.94 17.17 9.19
CA ALA A 114 1.49 16.14 8.34
C ALA A 114 0.50 14.99 8.07
N ILE A 115 -0.21 14.51 9.10
CA ILE A 115 -1.27 13.49 8.93
C ILE A 115 -2.34 13.95 7.95
N THR A 116 -2.80 15.19 8.08
CA THR A 116 -3.87 15.74 7.23
C THR A 116 -3.39 15.97 5.79
N ALA A 117 -2.16 16.47 5.63
CA ALA A 117 -1.55 16.69 4.32
C ALA A 117 -1.34 15.37 3.55
N GLU A 118 -0.82 14.34 4.23
CA GLU A 118 -0.63 13.01 3.65
C GLU A 118 -1.95 12.42 3.16
N HIS A 119 -2.98 12.43 4.01
CA HIS A 119 -4.29 11.89 3.67
C HIS A 119 -4.90 12.60 2.47
N ARG A 120 -4.85 13.94 2.45
CA ARG A 120 -5.37 14.75 1.35
C ARG A 120 -4.64 14.50 0.03
N ALA A 121 -3.32 14.29 0.06
CA ALA A 121 -2.55 13.95 -1.13
C ALA A 121 -2.99 12.60 -1.70
N LEU A 122 -3.13 11.59 -0.85
CA LEU A 122 -3.59 10.26 -1.24
C LEU A 122 -5.04 10.24 -1.75
N GLU A 123 -5.95 11.00 -1.13
CA GLU A 123 -7.33 11.15 -1.64
C GLU A 123 -7.34 11.74 -3.06
N ARG A 124 -6.54 12.78 -3.31
CA ARG A 124 -6.45 13.42 -4.63
C ARG A 124 -5.79 12.52 -5.68
N LEU A 125 -4.76 11.77 -5.31
CA LEU A 125 -4.12 10.81 -6.21
C LEU A 125 -5.04 9.63 -6.53
N THR A 126 -5.77 9.12 -5.54
CA THR A 126 -6.75 8.03 -5.73
C THR A 126 -7.89 8.47 -6.66
N ALA A 127 -8.25 9.76 -6.63
CA ALA A 127 -9.25 10.36 -7.52
C ALA A 127 -8.67 10.92 -8.84
N SER A 128 -7.40 10.62 -9.16
CA SER A 128 -6.76 11.13 -10.39
C SER A 128 -7.42 10.57 -11.64
N GLY A 129 -7.64 11.42 -12.64
CA GLY A 129 -8.07 11.02 -13.98
C GLY A 129 -6.93 10.82 -14.99
N ALA A 130 -5.67 10.82 -14.53
CA ALA A 130 -4.53 10.59 -15.39
C ALA A 130 -4.55 9.16 -15.99
N GLU A 131 -3.97 8.99 -17.18
CA GLU A 131 -3.88 7.68 -17.83
C GLU A 131 -3.24 6.64 -16.91
N GLY A 132 -3.87 5.46 -16.82
CA GLY A 132 -3.41 4.37 -15.95
C GLY A 132 -3.86 4.48 -14.48
N ALA A 133 -4.70 5.45 -14.11
CA ALA A 133 -5.20 5.62 -12.73
C ALA A 133 -5.79 4.34 -12.12
N ASP A 134 -6.57 3.57 -12.88
CA ASP A 134 -7.17 2.31 -12.42
C ASP A 134 -6.14 1.27 -11.93
N HIS A 135 -4.93 1.33 -12.47
CA HIS A 135 -3.82 0.46 -12.09
C HIS A 135 -3.02 1.08 -10.93
N PHE A 136 -2.53 2.31 -11.10
CA PHE A 136 -1.57 2.92 -10.16
C PHE A 136 -2.21 3.35 -8.84
N ALA A 137 -3.48 3.80 -8.84
CA ALA A 137 -4.16 4.17 -7.60
C ALA A 137 -4.30 2.97 -6.63
N ARG A 138 -4.40 1.74 -7.16
CA ARG A 138 -4.46 0.50 -6.35
C ARG A 138 -3.12 0.12 -5.71
N LEU A 139 -2.03 0.75 -6.16
CA LEU A 139 -0.68 0.56 -5.64
C LEU A 139 -0.30 1.67 -4.63
N LEU A 140 -1.26 2.52 -4.24
CA LEU A 140 -1.10 3.49 -3.16
C LEU A 140 -1.74 2.97 -1.86
N PRO A 141 -1.30 3.49 -0.69
CA PRO A 141 -2.08 3.35 0.53
C PRO A 141 -3.47 3.97 0.36
N GLU A 142 -4.53 3.15 0.43
CA GLU A 142 -5.91 3.59 0.23
C GLU A 142 -6.36 4.45 1.43
N PRO A 143 -6.74 5.73 1.24
CA PRO A 143 -7.25 6.55 2.34
C PRO A 143 -8.60 6.01 2.82
N VAL A 144 -8.68 5.55 4.08
CA VAL A 144 -9.90 4.97 4.66
C VAL A 144 -10.61 5.93 5.61
N ALA A 145 -9.86 6.61 6.48
CA ALA A 145 -10.39 7.60 7.40
C ALA A 145 -9.31 8.57 7.88
N VAL A 146 -9.71 9.78 8.27
CA VAL A 146 -8.86 10.78 8.92
C VAL A 146 -9.67 11.50 10.00
N GLY A 147 -8.99 12.01 11.04
CA GLY A 147 -9.61 12.82 12.09
C GLY A 147 -8.91 12.67 13.43
N LYS A 148 -9.50 13.21 14.49
CA LYS A 148 -9.01 12.99 15.86
C LYS A 148 -9.54 11.67 16.41
N LEU A 149 -8.68 10.92 17.10
CA LEU A 149 -9.07 9.69 17.79
C LEU A 149 -10.12 9.96 18.87
N ARG A 150 -11.03 9.01 19.03
CA ARG A 150 -12.05 8.98 20.11
C ARG A 150 -11.91 7.68 20.90
N GLY A 151 -12.33 7.68 22.16
CA GLY A 151 -12.24 6.50 23.03
C GLY A 151 -10.99 6.54 23.91
N ASP A 152 -10.32 5.40 24.05
CA ASP A 152 -9.25 5.25 25.04
C ASP A 152 -7.97 6.03 24.65
N GLY A 153 -7.61 7.01 25.48
CA GLY A 153 -6.39 7.81 25.36
C GLY A 153 -6.60 9.22 24.78
N PRO A 154 -5.51 9.92 24.45
CA PRO A 154 -5.58 11.31 23.99
C PRO A 154 -6.22 11.43 22.60
N ALA A 155 -6.96 12.53 22.38
CA ALA A 155 -7.63 12.85 21.12
C ALA A 155 -6.65 13.37 20.05
N LEU A 156 -5.71 12.52 19.66
CA LEU A 156 -4.66 12.82 18.68
C LEU A 156 -5.17 12.70 17.25
N PRO A 157 -4.71 13.55 16.30
CA PRO A 157 -4.94 13.35 14.88
C PRO A 157 -4.40 12.00 14.40
N ALA A 158 -5.16 11.32 13.55
CA ALA A 158 -4.77 10.06 12.96
C ALA A 158 -5.37 9.89 11.56
N ALA A 159 -4.73 9.04 10.76
CA ALA A 159 -5.26 8.58 9.48
C ALA A 159 -5.13 7.05 9.38
N ALA A 160 -6.16 6.41 8.83
CA ALA A 160 -6.20 4.99 8.54
C ALA A 160 -6.06 4.76 7.04
N TYR A 161 -5.23 3.79 6.68
CA TYR A 161 -4.96 3.41 5.30
C TYR A 161 -5.14 1.92 5.08
N GLY A 162 -5.82 1.55 4.00
CA GLY A 162 -5.75 0.19 3.45
C GLY A 162 -4.41 0.00 2.76
N VAL A 163 -3.74 -1.12 3.04
CA VAL A 163 -2.46 -1.45 2.40
C VAL A 163 -2.67 -2.66 1.50
N PRO A 164 -2.29 -2.60 0.21
CA PRO A 164 -2.34 -3.76 -0.66
C PRO A 164 -1.52 -4.92 -0.07
N PRO A 165 -2.01 -6.17 -0.16
CA PRO A 165 -1.30 -7.31 0.41
C PRO A 165 0.05 -7.54 -0.30
N GLY A 166 0.98 -8.17 0.42
CA GLY A 166 2.29 -8.56 -0.10
C GLY A 166 3.39 -7.50 0.01
N PHE A 167 3.05 -6.25 0.33
CA PHE A 167 4.01 -5.19 0.64
C PHE A 167 4.41 -5.25 2.13
N VAL A 168 5.60 -5.76 2.41
CA VAL A 168 5.97 -6.19 3.78
C VAL A 168 7.20 -5.48 4.36
N HIS A 169 8.20 -5.14 3.53
CA HIS A 169 9.48 -4.61 4.00
C HIS A 169 9.85 -3.35 3.25
N ASP A 170 10.36 -2.33 3.96
CA ASP A 170 10.99 -1.18 3.31
C ASP A 170 12.38 -1.54 2.75
N LEU A 171 12.94 -0.66 1.91
CA LEU A 171 14.25 -0.91 1.30
C LEU A 171 15.43 -0.85 2.27
N THR A 172 15.26 -0.28 3.48
CA THR A 172 16.30 -0.37 4.53
C THR A 172 16.40 -1.78 5.09
N LYS A 173 15.27 -2.47 5.27
CA LYS A 173 15.22 -3.89 5.65
C LYS A 173 15.81 -4.77 4.55
N VAL A 174 15.51 -4.47 3.28
CA VAL A 174 16.17 -5.15 2.15
C VAL A 174 17.68 -4.96 2.18
N ARG A 175 18.16 -3.72 2.41
CA ARG A 175 19.59 -3.44 2.52
C ARG A 175 20.25 -4.17 3.69
N ALA A 176 19.59 -4.23 4.84
CA ALA A 176 20.07 -4.97 6.01
C ALA A 176 20.22 -6.47 5.70
N ARG A 177 19.28 -7.05 4.94
CA ARG A 177 19.33 -8.46 4.51
C ARG A 177 20.36 -8.72 3.40
N TYR A 178 20.63 -7.71 2.57
CA TYR A 178 21.59 -7.75 1.47
C TYR A 178 22.65 -6.62 1.59
N PRO A 179 23.59 -6.72 2.56
CA PRO A 179 24.59 -5.67 2.81
C PRO A 179 25.57 -5.43 1.65
N LYS A 180 25.67 -6.36 0.70
CA LYS A 180 26.47 -6.19 -0.53
C LYS A 180 25.66 -5.76 -1.75
N GLY A 181 24.36 -5.55 -1.57
CA GLY A 181 23.40 -5.24 -2.62
C GLY A 181 22.60 -6.48 -3.04
N VAL A 182 21.41 -6.25 -3.60
CA VAL A 182 20.62 -7.30 -4.24
C VAL A 182 21.16 -7.61 -5.64
N ASP A 183 20.66 -8.68 -6.25
CA ASP A 183 20.92 -8.96 -7.66
C ASP A 183 20.51 -7.76 -8.54
N PRO A 184 21.37 -7.28 -9.45
CA PRO A 184 21.05 -6.14 -10.30
C PRO A 184 19.75 -6.28 -11.10
N ARG A 185 19.35 -7.50 -11.50
CA ARG A 185 18.09 -7.76 -12.21
C ARG A 185 16.88 -7.47 -11.32
N VAL A 186 16.96 -7.81 -10.03
CA VAL A 186 15.94 -7.51 -9.03
C VAL A 186 15.83 -6.00 -8.82
N ALA A 187 16.97 -5.32 -8.64
CA ALA A 187 17.00 -3.87 -8.47
C ALA A 187 16.40 -3.15 -9.69
N VAL A 188 16.75 -3.59 -10.92
CA VAL A 188 16.24 -3.00 -12.17
C VAL A 188 14.72 -3.11 -12.22
N TRP A 189 14.17 -4.27 -11.85
CA TRP A 189 12.73 -4.47 -11.82
C TRP A 189 12.08 -3.54 -10.80
N MET A 190 12.61 -3.43 -9.59
CA MET A 190 12.08 -2.52 -8.57
C MET A 190 12.13 -1.06 -9.04
N TRP A 191 13.25 -0.62 -9.63
CA TRP A 191 13.38 0.76 -10.10
C TRP A 191 12.46 1.06 -11.28
N LYS A 192 12.28 0.10 -12.20
CA LYS A 192 11.30 0.19 -13.29
C LYS A 192 9.89 0.52 -12.75
N ARG A 193 9.43 -0.22 -11.73
CA ARG A 193 8.11 -0.01 -11.11
C ARG A 193 8.00 1.30 -10.37
N LEU A 194 9.08 1.72 -9.71
CA LEU A 194 9.15 3.01 -9.04
C LEU A 194 9.07 4.17 -10.06
N LEU A 195 9.76 4.08 -11.19
CA LEU A 195 9.70 5.07 -12.26
C LEU A 195 8.30 5.14 -12.89
N GLU A 196 7.64 4.01 -13.14
CA GLU A 196 6.25 3.97 -13.61
C GLU A 196 5.30 4.70 -12.65
N MET A 197 5.41 4.41 -11.35
CA MET A 197 4.61 5.07 -10.30
C MET A 197 4.88 6.59 -10.25
N LEU A 198 6.15 7.00 -10.23
CA LEU A 198 6.52 8.42 -10.19
C LEU A 198 6.05 9.17 -11.43
N SER A 199 6.21 8.59 -12.63
CA SER A 199 5.70 9.17 -13.87
C SER A 199 4.18 9.39 -13.80
N TRP A 200 3.42 8.44 -13.25
CA TRP A 200 1.98 8.59 -13.07
C TRP A 200 1.61 9.65 -12.01
N VAL A 201 2.34 9.71 -10.90
CA VAL A 201 2.17 10.75 -9.86
C VAL A 201 2.40 12.14 -10.47
N HIS A 202 3.46 12.29 -11.26
CA HIS A 202 3.82 13.51 -11.97
C HIS A 202 2.77 13.90 -13.01
N ALA A 203 2.24 12.92 -13.75
CA ALA A 203 1.13 13.12 -14.68
C ALA A 203 -0.18 13.52 -13.97
N SER A 204 -0.39 13.02 -12.75
CA SER A 204 -1.50 13.39 -11.86
C SER A 204 -1.35 14.79 -11.23
N GLY A 205 -0.27 15.51 -11.56
CA GLY A 205 -0.02 16.88 -11.11
C GLY A 205 0.64 16.99 -9.74
N PHE A 206 1.14 15.89 -9.19
CA PHE A 206 1.82 15.85 -7.89
C PHE A 206 3.29 15.52 -8.04
N VAL A 207 4.05 15.78 -6.99
CA VAL A 207 5.37 15.22 -6.72
C VAL A 207 5.30 14.56 -5.35
N HIS A 208 6.03 13.46 -5.16
CA HIS A 208 6.13 12.79 -3.87
C HIS A 208 6.90 13.66 -2.87
N GLY A 209 8.01 14.25 -3.31
CA GLY A 209 8.78 15.22 -2.55
C GLY A 209 9.66 14.64 -1.44
N ASP A 210 9.70 13.31 -1.28
CA ASP A 210 10.51 12.63 -0.25
C ASP A 210 10.74 11.13 -0.55
N VAL A 211 11.25 10.84 -1.75
CA VAL A 211 11.55 9.47 -2.19
C VAL A 211 12.83 8.98 -1.48
N ARG A 212 12.69 8.03 -0.55
CA ARG A 212 13.79 7.46 0.25
C ARG A 212 13.60 5.95 0.46
N PRO A 213 14.63 5.20 0.88
CA PRO A 213 14.52 3.77 1.13
C PRO A 213 13.44 3.40 2.16
N GLU A 214 13.29 4.19 3.22
CA GLU A 214 12.28 4.03 4.28
C GLU A 214 10.85 4.23 3.76
N HIS A 215 10.72 4.93 2.63
CA HIS A 215 9.46 5.29 1.99
C HIS A 215 9.09 4.38 0.80
N SER A 216 9.87 3.31 0.60
CA SER A 216 9.71 2.39 -0.51
C SER A 216 9.46 0.98 0.03
N ILE A 217 8.19 0.57 0.12
CA ILE A 217 7.81 -0.76 0.61
C ILE A 217 7.80 -1.75 -0.55
N VAL A 218 8.40 -2.92 -0.36
CA VAL A 218 8.61 -3.93 -1.40
C VAL A 218 7.62 -5.08 -1.27
N HIS A 219 7.14 -5.54 -2.43
CA HIS A 219 6.51 -6.83 -2.60
C HIS A 219 7.57 -7.86 -3.07
N PRO A 220 8.08 -8.75 -2.18
CA PRO A 220 9.26 -9.58 -2.48
C PRO A 220 9.05 -10.51 -3.68
N THR A 221 7.89 -11.16 -3.76
CA THR A 221 7.58 -12.10 -4.85
C THR A 221 7.33 -11.43 -6.19
N ALA A 222 6.81 -10.20 -6.21
CA ALA A 222 6.42 -9.49 -7.44
C ALA A 222 7.41 -8.40 -7.87
N HIS A 223 8.44 -8.13 -7.06
CA HIS A 223 9.35 -6.98 -7.20
C HIS A 223 8.60 -5.64 -7.31
N GLY A 224 7.41 -5.57 -6.72
CA GLY A 224 6.61 -4.36 -6.65
C GLY A 224 7.21 -3.39 -5.64
N VAL A 225 7.08 -2.09 -5.90
CA VAL A 225 7.44 -1.02 -4.96
C VAL A 225 6.23 -0.13 -4.77
N MET A 226 5.82 0.04 -3.51
CA MET A 226 4.78 0.98 -3.10
C MET A 226 5.45 2.14 -2.36
N LEU A 227 5.12 3.37 -2.78
CA LEU A 227 5.56 4.57 -2.09
C LEU A 227 4.65 4.89 -0.90
N VAL A 228 5.27 5.21 0.23
CA VAL A 228 4.64 5.71 1.46
C VAL A 228 5.33 7.01 1.91
N GLY A 229 4.83 7.66 2.96
CA GLY A 229 5.46 8.91 3.45
C GLY A 229 5.07 10.12 2.61
N TRP A 230 3.78 10.25 2.28
CA TRP A 230 3.24 11.30 1.42
C TRP A 230 3.07 12.65 2.15
N THR A 231 3.69 12.82 3.33
CA THR A 231 3.62 14.08 4.12
C THR A 231 4.31 15.24 3.41
N ALA A 232 5.30 14.96 2.56
CA ALA A 232 6.01 15.94 1.74
C ALA A 232 5.40 16.14 0.34
N ALA A 233 4.32 15.40 0.03
CA ALA A 233 3.70 15.45 -1.28
C ALA A 233 3.16 16.85 -1.56
N ALA A 234 3.42 17.32 -2.77
CA ALA A 234 3.07 18.67 -3.18
C ALA A 234 2.53 18.69 -4.59
N TRP A 235 1.81 19.75 -4.93
CA TRP A 235 1.40 19.97 -6.30
C TRP A 235 2.62 20.39 -7.14
N ARG A 236 2.81 19.78 -8.32
CA ARG A 236 4.07 19.83 -9.06
C ARG A 236 4.49 21.23 -9.52
N HIS A 237 3.53 22.13 -9.78
CA HIS A 237 3.84 23.54 -10.10
C HIS A 237 3.65 24.46 -8.89
N GLY A 238 3.82 23.91 -7.69
CA GLY A 238 3.89 24.64 -6.44
C GLY A 238 5.16 25.49 -6.33
N ARG A 239 5.18 26.41 -5.36
CA ARG A 239 6.30 27.35 -5.13
C ARG A 239 7.32 26.86 -4.10
N ASP A 240 7.29 25.59 -3.74
CA ASP A 240 8.11 24.99 -2.67
C ASP A 240 9.42 24.38 -3.18
N GLY A 241 9.70 24.51 -4.47
CA GLY A 241 10.93 24.01 -5.10
C GLY A 241 10.97 22.50 -5.31
N ARG A 242 9.90 21.77 -4.96
CA ARG A 242 9.78 20.33 -5.27
C ARG A 242 9.47 20.16 -6.75
N SER A 243 10.06 19.14 -7.37
CA SER A 243 9.89 18.91 -8.81
C SER A 243 9.97 17.42 -9.15
N PRO A 244 9.42 17.02 -10.31
CA PRO A 244 9.62 15.68 -10.86
C PRO A 244 11.09 15.27 -10.91
N ALA A 245 11.98 16.20 -11.27
CA ALA A 245 13.42 15.98 -11.34
C ALA A 245 14.04 15.57 -10.00
N LEU A 246 13.56 16.14 -8.88
CA LEU A 246 14.03 15.77 -7.55
C LEU A 246 13.57 14.36 -7.15
N ASP A 247 12.32 14.00 -7.44
CA ASP A 247 11.81 12.64 -7.20
C ASP A 247 12.56 11.59 -8.03
N LEU A 248 12.77 11.85 -9.31
CA LEU A 248 13.48 10.93 -10.21
C LEU A 248 14.94 10.77 -9.80
N SER A 249 15.60 11.87 -9.44
CA SER A 249 16.95 11.87 -8.88
C SER A 249 17.04 11.08 -7.57
N ALA A 250 16.06 11.25 -6.69
CA ALA A 250 15.99 10.50 -5.44
C ALA A 250 15.72 9.00 -5.70
N SER A 251 14.89 8.65 -6.68
CA SER A 251 14.66 7.25 -7.08
C SER A 251 15.94 6.56 -7.54
N ALA A 252 16.82 7.27 -8.27
CA ALA A 252 18.11 6.74 -8.69
C ALA A 252 19.06 6.49 -7.50
N ARG A 253 19.03 7.37 -6.49
CA ARG A 253 19.77 7.16 -5.24
C ARG A 253 19.24 5.96 -4.45
N VAL A 254 17.92 5.78 -4.40
CA VAL A 254 17.29 4.58 -3.81
C VAL A 254 17.71 3.32 -4.55
N PHE A 255 17.72 3.33 -5.87
CA PHE A 255 18.23 2.23 -6.69
C PHE A 255 19.72 1.93 -6.43
N ALA A 256 20.55 2.97 -6.34
CA ALA A 256 21.96 2.80 -6.02
C ALA A 256 22.17 2.23 -4.61
N TYR A 257 21.37 2.66 -3.64
CA TYR A 257 21.39 2.16 -2.27
C TYR A 257 21.10 0.65 -2.20
N VAL A 258 20.09 0.15 -2.90
CA VAL A 258 19.73 -1.29 -2.88
C VAL A 258 20.72 -2.18 -3.63
N LEU A 259 21.44 -1.63 -4.60
CA LEU A 259 22.60 -2.27 -5.26
C LEU A 259 23.86 -2.27 -4.39
N GLY A 260 23.73 -1.70 -3.21
CA GLY A 260 24.77 -1.66 -2.20
C GLY A 260 25.82 -0.59 -2.39
N GLY A 261 25.47 0.47 -3.11
CA GLY A 261 26.28 1.68 -3.13
C GLY A 261 26.36 2.33 -1.75
N ASP A 262 27.50 2.96 -1.51
CA ASP A 262 27.76 3.80 -0.33
C ASP A 262 28.35 5.13 -0.82
N GLY A 263 27.88 6.24 -0.27
CA GLY A 263 28.32 7.59 -0.67
C GLY A 263 28.20 7.89 -2.17
N GLY A 264 27.25 7.26 -2.88
CA GLY A 264 27.00 7.47 -4.31
C GLY A 264 27.86 6.64 -5.27
N ARG A 265 28.71 5.72 -4.78
CA ARG A 265 29.49 4.81 -5.63
C ARG A 265 28.92 3.41 -5.60
N LEU A 266 28.60 2.88 -6.78
CA LEU A 266 28.07 1.53 -6.94
C LEU A 266 29.16 0.46 -6.87
N SER A 267 28.77 -0.74 -6.41
CA SER A 267 29.65 -1.92 -6.40
C SER A 267 30.10 -2.28 -7.82
N ARG A 268 31.32 -2.81 -7.96
CA ARG A 268 31.84 -3.34 -9.24
C ARG A 268 31.01 -4.52 -9.79
N ALA A 269 30.16 -5.13 -8.97
CA ALA A 269 29.22 -6.16 -9.39
C ALA A 269 28.06 -5.62 -10.25
N VAL A 270 27.83 -4.30 -10.24
CA VAL A 270 26.81 -3.66 -11.07
C VAL A 270 27.38 -3.44 -12.47
N PRO A 271 26.68 -3.86 -13.54
CA PRO A 271 27.12 -3.57 -14.90
C PRO A 271 27.31 -2.07 -15.15
N GLY A 272 28.45 -1.71 -15.77
CA GLY A 272 28.88 -0.32 -15.86
C GLY A 272 27.91 0.62 -16.59
N THR A 273 27.12 0.10 -17.54
CA THR A 273 26.06 0.86 -18.22
C THR A 273 24.93 1.27 -17.27
N LEU A 274 24.46 0.34 -16.45
CA LEU A 274 23.42 0.58 -15.45
C LEU A 274 23.91 1.49 -14.33
N ALA A 275 25.17 1.32 -13.92
CA ALA A 275 25.79 2.18 -12.92
C ALA A 275 25.86 3.64 -13.42
N ARG A 276 26.31 3.86 -14.66
CA ARG A 276 26.35 5.20 -15.26
C ARG A 276 24.98 5.86 -15.37
N LEU A 277 23.94 5.09 -15.72
CA LEU A 277 22.57 5.61 -15.76
C LEU A 277 22.14 6.08 -14.36
N ALA A 278 22.30 5.24 -13.33
CA ALA A 278 21.94 5.59 -11.96
C ALA A 278 22.71 6.80 -11.42
N GLU A 279 24.02 6.86 -11.67
CA GLU A 279 24.87 7.99 -11.28
C GLU A 279 24.48 9.29 -12.01
N ALA A 280 24.20 9.22 -13.31
CA ALA A 280 23.74 10.37 -14.07
C ALA A 280 22.38 10.86 -13.58
N THR A 281 21.40 9.98 -13.41
CA THR A 281 20.05 10.32 -12.94
C THR A 281 20.08 10.85 -11.50
N SER A 282 21.07 10.49 -10.68
CA SER A 282 21.22 11.04 -9.33
C SER A 282 21.44 12.56 -9.31
N ASP A 283 21.81 13.19 -10.42
CA ASP A 283 21.76 14.64 -10.61
C ASP A 283 20.38 15.08 -11.13
N PRO A 284 19.60 15.90 -10.38
CA PRO A 284 18.28 16.37 -10.82
C PRO A 284 18.28 17.02 -12.20
N LYS A 285 19.35 17.76 -12.57
CA LYS A 285 19.41 18.41 -13.88
C LYS A 285 19.48 17.39 -15.02
N LYS A 286 20.16 16.27 -14.80
CA LYS A 286 20.30 15.17 -15.77
C LYS A 286 19.11 14.22 -15.74
N ALA A 287 18.46 14.07 -14.59
CA ALA A 287 17.19 13.35 -14.49
C ALA A 287 16.13 14.00 -15.39
N GLY A 288 16.05 15.34 -15.37
CA GLY A 288 14.97 16.06 -16.04
C GLY A 288 13.61 15.70 -15.42
N GLU A 289 12.52 16.00 -16.11
CA GLU A 289 11.16 15.80 -15.56
C GLU A 289 10.40 14.62 -16.17
N ASP A 290 11.02 13.91 -17.13
CA ASP A 290 10.41 12.79 -17.83
C ASP A 290 10.91 11.45 -17.28
N GLY A 291 10.10 10.85 -16.40
CA GLY A 291 10.38 9.53 -15.85
C GLY A 291 10.28 8.39 -16.87
N TRP A 292 9.46 8.54 -17.93
CA TRP A 292 9.32 7.53 -18.98
C TRP A 292 10.57 7.42 -19.86
N ARG A 293 11.27 8.55 -20.07
CA ARG A 293 12.58 8.56 -20.72
C ARG A 293 13.60 7.69 -19.97
N ILE A 294 13.72 7.88 -18.66
CA ILE A 294 14.66 7.10 -17.81
C ILE A 294 14.23 5.62 -17.79
N HIS A 295 12.93 5.35 -17.67
CA HIS A 295 12.39 4.00 -17.72
C HIS A 295 12.75 3.29 -19.04
N GLY A 296 12.55 3.92 -20.19
CA GLY A 296 12.89 3.36 -21.50
C GLY A 296 14.39 3.05 -21.64
N GLU A 297 15.24 3.97 -21.18
CA GLU A 297 16.69 3.76 -21.16
C GLU A 297 17.09 2.60 -20.25
N LEU A 298 16.53 2.53 -19.03
CA LEU A 298 16.76 1.45 -18.08
C LEU A 298 16.38 0.08 -18.67
N VAL A 299 15.21 -0.02 -19.28
CA VAL A 299 14.72 -1.27 -19.89
C VAL A 299 15.64 -1.71 -21.02
N ARG A 300 16.04 -0.80 -21.90
CA ARG A 300 16.97 -1.10 -23.00
C ARG A 300 18.31 -1.61 -22.47
N LEU A 301 18.92 -0.88 -21.54
CA LEU A 301 20.22 -1.26 -20.97
C LEU A 301 20.15 -2.58 -20.20
N ALA A 302 19.05 -2.85 -19.50
CA ALA A 302 18.83 -4.12 -18.83
C ALA A 302 18.72 -5.28 -19.82
N TYR A 303 18.01 -5.09 -20.94
CA TYR A 303 17.91 -6.09 -21.99
C TYR A 303 19.26 -6.38 -22.64
N ASP A 304 20.01 -5.33 -22.99
CA ASP A 304 21.36 -5.47 -23.59
C ASP A 304 22.31 -6.24 -22.65
N GLN A 305 22.12 -6.10 -21.33
CA GLN A 305 23.02 -6.66 -20.33
C GLN A 305 22.63 -8.05 -19.82
N PHE A 306 21.33 -8.33 -19.71
CA PHE A 306 20.81 -9.56 -19.08
C PHE A 306 19.95 -10.40 -20.02
N GLY A 307 19.60 -9.89 -21.19
CA GLY A 307 18.63 -10.51 -22.10
C GLY A 307 17.18 -10.27 -21.66
N PRO A 308 16.23 -11.11 -22.11
CA PRO A 308 14.82 -10.99 -21.75
C PRO A 308 14.62 -11.11 -20.23
N ALA A 309 13.61 -10.41 -19.71
CA ALA A 309 13.30 -10.42 -18.29
C ALA A 309 13.00 -11.84 -17.79
N ALA A 310 13.77 -12.28 -16.80
CA ALA A 310 13.58 -13.56 -16.13
C ALA A 310 13.38 -13.32 -14.63
N TYR A 311 12.53 -14.15 -14.00
CA TYR A 311 12.29 -14.07 -12.58
C TYR A 311 13.54 -14.41 -11.77
N VAL A 312 13.87 -13.56 -10.80
CA VAL A 312 14.96 -13.78 -9.84
C VAL A 312 14.36 -13.64 -8.44
N PRO A 313 14.44 -14.66 -7.57
CA PRO A 313 13.84 -14.57 -6.23
C PRO A 313 14.48 -13.48 -5.36
N LEU A 314 13.64 -12.71 -4.66
CA LEU A 314 14.04 -11.83 -3.56
C LEU A 314 13.58 -12.45 -2.23
N SER A 315 14.51 -13.12 -1.54
CA SER A 315 14.24 -13.81 -0.28
C SER A 315 14.29 -12.85 0.90
N LEU A 316 13.12 -12.51 1.44
CA LEU A 316 12.96 -11.74 2.66
C LEU A 316 12.13 -12.58 3.64
N ASP A 317 12.54 -12.61 4.90
CA ASP A 317 11.80 -13.37 5.91
C ASP A 317 10.40 -12.74 6.09
N PRO A 318 9.32 -13.53 6.22
CA PRO A 318 7.96 -12.98 6.33
C PRO A 318 7.72 -12.13 7.57
N GLU A 319 8.53 -12.33 8.61
CA GLU A 319 8.42 -11.65 9.91
C GLU A 319 9.75 -10.96 10.24
N GLY A 320 9.77 -9.63 10.20
CA GLY A 320 10.93 -8.82 10.56
C GLY A 320 10.56 -7.39 10.90
#